data_AF-A0A2V5SH77-F1
#
_entry.id   AF-A0A2V5SH77-F1
#
_cell.length_a   1.000
_cell.length_b   1.000
_cell.length_c   1.000
_cell.angle_alpha   90.00
_cell.angle_beta   90.00
_cell.angle_gamma   90.00
#
_symmetry.space_group_name_H-M   'P 1'
#
loop_
_entity.id
_entity.type
_entity.pdbx_description
1 polymer ?
#
loop_
_entity_poly.entity_id
_entity_poly.type
_entity_poly.pdbx_seq_one_letter_code
_entity_poly.pdbx_strand_id
1 'polypeptide(L)'
;MANPPEKTRSSALRPIAAPPLSQHLREFASRPDAWAVLARNMIPVVGIYGFGWSAALAMFNYWFDGLTALVAIVTALIPRALRETQPKSAGAVKNLLGGVLTWIFLVGIVGLPYWIVLIPLHDLLLGDELRRQVAHSPALWFTFGSLASAHFWKAFRMGYDIMPDKELKQRVRWDIYLLILRALAMFMMAAHGLYFILVPLMALLLTYLEIWPERALGMVFGDPSRLWEYDPGNPASNKRRR
;
A
#
# COMPACT_ATOMS: atom_id res chain seq x y z
N MET A 1 54.59 -13.25 -15.77
CA MET A 1 54.00 -12.39 -14.73
C MET A 1 52.49 -12.45 -14.91
N ALA A 2 51.78 -12.95 -13.91
CA ALA A 2 50.33 -13.14 -13.98
C ALA A 2 49.60 -11.78 -13.88
N ASN A 3 48.60 -11.57 -14.72
CA ASN A 3 47.73 -10.39 -14.65
C ASN A 3 47.04 -10.33 -13.27
N PRO A 4 46.85 -9.14 -12.68
CA PRO A 4 46.12 -9.02 -11.42
C PRO A 4 44.67 -9.48 -11.64
N PRO A 5 44.07 -10.17 -10.66
CA PRO A 5 42.71 -10.69 -10.80
C PRO A 5 41.74 -9.53 -10.97
N GLU A 6 40.93 -9.59 -12.04
CA GLU A 6 39.74 -8.77 -12.21
C GLU A 6 38.91 -8.87 -10.94
N LYS A 7 38.77 -7.76 -10.21
CA LYS A 7 37.79 -7.64 -9.13
C LYS A 7 36.42 -7.89 -9.75
N THR A 8 35.88 -9.08 -9.54
CA THR A 8 34.47 -9.43 -9.75
C THR A 8 33.64 -8.35 -9.06
N ARG A 9 33.12 -7.39 -9.84
CA ARG A 9 32.17 -6.39 -9.36
C ARG A 9 30.91 -7.16 -8.98
N SER A 10 30.74 -7.41 -7.69
CA SER A 10 29.53 -8.01 -7.12
C SER A 10 28.30 -7.31 -7.72
N SER A 11 27.47 -8.09 -8.41
CA SER A 11 26.19 -7.69 -9.01
C SER A 11 25.06 -7.60 -7.98
N ALA A 12 25.40 -7.60 -6.68
CA ALA A 12 24.44 -7.30 -5.64
C ALA A 12 23.85 -5.90 -5.91
N LEU A 13 22.53 -5.86 -6.15
CA LEU A 13 21.74 -4.63 -6.24
C LEU A 13 22.06 -3.78 -5.01
N ARG A 14 22.90 -2.76 -5.16
CA ARG A 14 23.23 -1.87 -4.06
C ARG A 14 21.96 -1.10 -3.71
N PRO A 15 21.53 -1.10 -2.44
CA PRO A 15 20.50 -0.17 -1.98
C PRO A 15 20.89 1.23 -2.42
N ILE A 16 19.96 1.93 -3.08
CA ILE A 16 20.18 3.31 -3.49
C ILE A 16 20.12 4.15 -2.22
N ALA A 17 21.22 4.84 -1.89
CA ALA A 17 21.28 5.70 -0.72
C ALA A 17 20.18 6.77 -0.80
N ALA A 18 19.47 6.97 0.32
CA ALA A 18 18.46 8.01 0.39
C ALA A 18 19.12 9.41 0.22
N PRO A 19 18.49 10.32 -0.53
CA PRO A 19 18.99 11.68 -0.65
C PRO A 19 18.97 12.41 0.71
N PRO A 20 19.74 13.50 0.87
CA PRO A 20 19.81 14.24 2.12
C PRO A 20 18.44 14.82 2.53
N LEU A 21 18.20 14.95 3.84
CA LEU A 21 16.93 15.46 4.39
C LEU A 21 16.53 16.83 3.84
N SER A 22 17.51 17.71 3.57
CA SER A 22 17.27 19.03 2.99
C SER A 22 16.63 18.96 1.60
N GLN A 23 16.98 17.94 0.81
CA GLN A 23 16.36 17.69 -0.49
C GLN A 23 14.93 17.18 -0.31
N HIS A 24 14.70 16.26 0.63
CA HIS A 24 13.35 15.77 0.94
C HIS A 24 12.40 16.90 1.37
N LEU A 25 12.86 17.81 2.23
CA LEU A 25 12.04 18.93 2.69
C LEU A 25 11.72 19.91 1.56
N ARG A 26 12.68 20.18 0.68
CA ARG A 26 12.47 21.06 -0.48
C ARG A 26 11.47 20.46 -1.47
N GLU A 27 11.64 19.17 -1.81
CA GLU A 27 10.73 18.45 -2.68
C GLU A 27 9.32 18.39 -2.08
N PHE A 28 9.21 18.08 -0.79
CA PHE A 28 7.93 18.08 -0.07
C PHE A 28 7.23 19.43 -0.15
N ALA A 29 7.93 20.52 0.17
CA ALA A 29 7.38 21.87 0.14
C ALA A 29 6.86 22.27 -1.25
N SER A 30 7.51 21.79 -2.31
CA SER A 30 7.14 22.08 -3.70
C SER A 30 5.95 21.27 -4.24
N ARG A 31 5.51 20.22 -3.52
CA ARG A 31 4.52 19.25 -3.98
C ARG A 31 3.18 19.40 -3.25
N PRO A 32 2.15 20.02 -3.86
CA PRO A 32 0.85 20.21 -3.19
C PRO A 32 0.15 18.89 -2.86
N ASP A 33 0.38 17.84 -3.65
CA ASP A 33 -0.12 16.49 -3.41
C ASP A 33 0.50 15.84 -2.14
N ALA A 34 1.76 16.15 -1.84
CA ALA A 34 2.46 15.64 -0.65
C ALA A 34 1.80 16.15 0.65
N TRP A 35 1.29 17.37 0.66
CA TRP A 35 0.57 17.95 1.80
C TRP A 35 -0.75 17.22 2.06
N ALA A 36 -1.49 16.85 1.01
CA ALA A 36 -2.72 16.08 1.15
C ALA A 36 -2.45 14.69 1.73
N VAL A 37 -1.35 14.04 1.29
CA VAL A 37 -0.90 12.75 1.83
C VAL A 37 -0.55 12.87 3.31
N LEU A 38 0.25 13.87 3.69
CA LEU A 38 0.59 14.13 5.08
C LEU A 38 -0.67 14.37 5.90
N ALA A 39 -1.55 15.28 5.47
CA ALA A 39 -2.78 15.61 6.17
C ALA A 39 -3.64 14.36 6.43
N ARG A 40 -3.79 13.49 5.43
CA ARG A 40 -4.53 12.23 5.56
C ARG A 40 -3.90 11.31 6.62
N ASN A 41 -2.59 11.12 6.56
CA ASN A 41 -1.88 10.25 7.51
C ASN A 41 -1.79 10.86 8.91
N MET A 42 -1.97 12.18 9.05
CA MET A 42 -2.04 12.87 10.32
C MET A 42 -3.41 12.78 11.01
N ILE A 43 -4.48 12.33 10.32
CA ILE A 43 -5.83 12.21 10.89
C ILE A 43 -5.81 11.42 12.21
N PRO A 44 -5.19 10.23 12.33
CA PRO A 44 -5.19 9.47 13.58
C PRO A 44 -4.43 10.18 14.69
N VAL A 45 -3.37 10.93 14.36
CA VAL A 45 -2.58 11.69 15.33
C VAL A 45 -3.41 12.86 15.86
N VAL A 46 -4.01 13.66 14.98
CA VAL A 46 -4.90 14.75 15.40
C VAL A 46 -6.09 14.20 16.19
N GLY A 47 -6.59 13.03 15.80
CA GLY A 47 -7.60 12.28 16.55
C GLY A 47 -7.19 12.05 18.01
N ILE A 48 -6.03 11.44 18.25
CA ILE A 48 -5.54 11.15 19.62
C ILE A 48 -5.28 12.43 20.39
N TYR A 49 -4.48 13.34 19.83
CA TYR A 49 -3.92 14.48 20.58
C TYR A 49 -4.87 15.68 20.65
N GLY A 50 -5.75 15.86 19.66
CA GLY A 50 -6.70 16.97 19.59
C GLY A 50 -8.12 16.60 19.99
N PHE A 51 -8.55 15.36 19.72
CA PHE A 51 -9.94 14.92 19.93
C PHE A 51 -10.08 13.76 20.93
N GLY A 52 -8.99 13.33 21.57
CA GLY A 52 -9.01 12.27 22.58
C GLY A 52 -9.39 10.90 22.03
N TRP A 53 -9.12 10.61 20.74
CA TRP A 53 -9.40 9.30 20.16
C TRP A 53 -8.65 8.20 20.91
N SER A 54 -9.31 7.05 21.03
CA SER A 54 -8.67 5.84 21.55
C SER A 54 -7.57 5.35 20.61
N ALA A 55 -6.58 4.65 21.16
CA ALA A 55 -5.56 3.96 20.34
C ALA A 55 -6.21 2.96 19.37
N ALA A 56 -7.28 2.29 19.80
CA ALA A 56 -8.08 1.40 18.97
C ALA A 56 -8.63 2.11 17.72
N LEU A 57 -9.24 3.29 17.89
CA LEU A 57 -9.79 4.07 16.79
C LEU A 57 -8.70 4.58 15.83
N ALA A 58 -7.56 5.02 16.36
CA ALA A 58 -6.43 5.46 15.54
C ALA A 58 -5.82 4.31 14.71
N MET A 59 -5.59 3.15 15.33
CA MET A 59 -5.10 1.97 14.64
C MET A 59 -6.10 1.45 13.62
N PHE A 60 -7.39 1.46 13.96
CA PHE A 60 -8.47 1.14 13.04
C PHE A 60 -8.47 2.07 11.83
N ASN A 61 -8.26 3.37 12.02
CA ASN A 61 -8.18 4.31 10.90
C ASN A 61 -7.04 3.97 9.94
N TYR A 62 -5.83 3.68 10.44
CA TYR A 62 -4.72 3.28 9.57
C TYR A 62 -4.99 1.96 8.84
N TRP A 63 -5.58 0.98 9.52
CA TRP A 63 -5.94 -0.31 8.94
C TRP A 63 -7.01 -0.15 7.86
N PHE A 64 -8.09 0.58 8.17
CA PHE A 64 -9.20 0.87 7.27
C PHE A 64 -8.74 1.62 6.03
N ASP A 65 -7.94 2.68 6.19
CA ASP A 65 -7.45 3.48 5.06
C ASP A 65 -6.57 2.65 4.10
N GLY A 66 -5.69 1.79 4.63
CA GLY A 66 -4.87 0.91 3.80
C GLY A 66 -5.65 -0.22 3.13
N LEU A 67 -6.56 -0.89 3.85
CA LEU A 67 -7.41 -1.93 3.27
C LEU A 67 -8.36 -1.35 2.21
N THR A 68 -8.91 -0.16 2.45
CA THR A 68 -9.80 0.49 1.49
C THR A 68 -9.07 0.90 0.22
N ALA A 69 -7.83 1.39 0.34
CA ALA A 69 -6.98 1.66 -0.83
C ALA A 69 -6.74 0.39 -1.66
N LEU A 70 -6.43 -0.74 -1.00
CA LEU A 70 -6.26 -2.04 -1.64
C LEU A 70 -7.52 -2.46 -2.38
N VAL A 71 -8.67 -2.44 -1.69
CA VAL A 71 -9.97 -2.80 -2.25
C VAL A 71 -10.29 -1.91 -3.45
N ALA A 72 -10.05 -0.60 -3.37
CA ALA A 72 -10.29 0.33 -4.47
C ALA A 72 -9.45 -0.01 -5.71
N ILE A 73 -8.15 -0.30 -5.54
CA ILE A 73 -7.26 -0.71 -6.63
C ILE A 73 -7.74 -2.02 -7.25
N VAL A 74 -8.01 -3.05 -6.44
CA VAL A 74 -8.51 -4.34 -6.94
C VAL A 74 -9.82 -4.15 -7.70
N THR A 75 -10.74 -3.31 -7.19
CA THR A 75 -12.01 -2.98 -7.85
C THR A 75 -11.76 -2.36 -9.22
N ALA A 76 -10.85 -1.40 -9.32
CA ALA A 76 -10.52 -0.73 -10.58
C ALA A 76 -9.87 -1.68 -11.61
N LEU A 77 -9.31 -2.82 -11.18
CA LEU A 77 -8.75 -3.85 -12.06
C LEU A 77 -9.78 -4.85 -12.59
N ILE A 78 -10.95 -4.98 -11.96
CA ILE A 78 -11.97 -5.97 -12.35
C ILE A 78 -12.47 -5.80 -13.80
N PRO A 79 -12.80 -4.59 -14.30
CA PRO A 79 -13.25 -4.43 -15.68
C PRO A 79 -12.27 -5.02 -16.69
N ARG A 80 -10.97 -4.79 -16.45
CA ARG A 80 -9.89 -5.31 -17.28
C ARG A 80 -9.78 -6.82 -17.20
N ALA A 81 -9.75 -7.36 -15.98
CA ALA A 81 -9.69 -8.80 -15.76
C ALA A 81 -10.84 -9.53 -16.47
N LEU A 82 -12.05 -8.98 -16.41
CA LEU A 82 -13.21 -9.53 -17.13
C LEU A 82 -13.05 -9.45 -18.65
N ARG A 83 -12.56 -8.32 -19.17
CA ARG A 83 -12.32 -8.15 -20.62
C ARG A 83 -11.27 -9.14 -21.15
N GLU A 84 -10.25 -9.47 -20.37
CA GLU A 84 -9.16 -10.36 -20.78
C GLU A 84 -9.49 -11.85 -20.60
N THR A 85 -10.39 -12.21 -19.67
CA THR A 85 -10.64 -13.62 -19.29
C THR A 85 -11.97 -14.19 -19.75
N GLN A 86 -12.99 -13.36 -19.97
CA GLN A 86 -14.32 -13.86 -20.33
C GLN A 86 -14.49 -13.99 -21.86
N PRO A 87 -15.13 -15.07 -22.35
CA PRO A 87 -15.49 -15.18 -23.75
C PRO A 87 -16.49 -14.09 -24.12
N LYS A 88 -16.36 -13.52 -25.33
CA LYS A 88 -17.22 -12.43 -25.84
C LYS A 88 -18.71 -12.76 -25.86
N SER A 89 -19.08 -14.03 -25.75
CA SER A 89 -20.46 -14.54 -25.72
C SER A 89 -21.06 -14.68 -24.31
N ALA A 90 -20.32 -14.38 -23.24
CA ALA A 90 -20.83 -14.49 -21.89
C ALA A 90 -21.88 -13.40 -21.58
N GLY A 91 -23.05 -13.81 -21.09
CA GLY A 91 -24.13 -12.89 -20.72
C GLY A 91 -23.79 -12.01 -19.52
N ALA A 92 -24.47 -10.85 -19.41
CA ALA A 92 -24.18 -9.82 -18.40
C ALA A 92 -24.18 -10.34 -16.96
N VAL A 93 -25.11 -11.23 -16.60
CA VAL A 93 -25.19 -11.82 -15.26
C VAL A 93 -23.98 -12.71 -14.95
N LYS A 94 -23.51 -13.49 -15.92
CA LYS A 94 -22.33 -14.35 -15.77
C LYS A 94 -21.06 -13.51 -15.61
N ASN A 95 -20.94 -12.40 -16.34
CA ASN A 95 -19.82 -11.48 -16.22
C ASN A 95 -19.83 -10.76 -14.86
N LEU A 96 -21.00 -10.35 -14.38
CA LEU A 96 -21.13 -9.74 -13.06
C LEU A 96 -20.73 -10.72 -11.96
N LEU A 97 -21.27 -11.95 -11.99
CA LEU A 97 -20.94 -12.97 -10.99
C LEU A 97 -19.46 -13.34 -11.02
N GLY A 98 -18.90 -13.53 -12.22
CA GLY A 98 -17.47 -13.76 -12.39
C GLY A 98 -16.63 -12.63 -11.82
N GLY A 99 -17.02 -11.38 -12.08
CA GLY A 99 -16.32 -10.19 -11.57
C GLY A 99 -16.34 -10.10 -10.07
N VAL A 100 -17.51 -10.33 -9.45
CA VAL A 100 -17.66 -10.33 -7.99
C VAL A 100 -16.85 -11.45 -7.36
N LEU A 101 -16.89 -12.67 -7.91
CA LEU A 101 -16.11 -13.80 -7.38
C LEU A 101 -14.60 -13.56 -7.49
N THR A 102 -14.13 -13.08 -8.64
CA THR A 102 -12.73 -12.70 -8.84
C THR A 102 -12.32 -11.59 -7.88
N TRP A 103 -13.18 -10.59 -7.68
CA TRP A 103 -12.94 -9.49 -6.75
C TRP A 103 -12.81 -9.97 -5.30
N ILE A 104 -13.75 -10.79 -4.81
CA ILE A 104 -13.70 -11.37 -3.46
C ILE A 104 -12.41 -12.16 -3.27
N PHE A 105 -12.08 -13.01 -4.24
CA PHE A 105 -10.87 -13.83 -4.19
C PHE A 105 -9.59 -12.98 -4.12
N LEU A 106 -9.48 -11.96 -4.97
CA LEU A 106 -8.32 -11.08 -5.00
C LEU A 106 -8.21 -10.22 -3.74
N VAL A 107 -9.31 -9.65 -3.24
CA VAL A 107 -9.30 -8.91 -1.97
C VAL A 107 -8.91 -9.84 -0.81
N GLY A 108 -9.40 -11.07 -0.80
CA GLY A 108 -9.04 -12.07 0.20
C GLY A 108 -7.53 -12.37 0.21
N ILE A 109 -6.95 -12.67 -0.95
CA ILE A 109 -5.53 -13.06 -1.05
C ILE A 109 -4.59 -11.86 -0.96
N VAL A 110 -4.78 -10.82 -1.75
CA VAL A 110 -3.88 -9.67 -1.76
C VAL A 110 -4.02 -8.88 -0.45
N GLY A 111 -5.19 -8.92 0.19
CA GLY A 111 -5.44 -8.34 1.50
C GLY A 111 -4.87 -9.13 2.68
N LEU A 112 -4.28 -10.32 2.46
CA LEU A 112 -3.74 -11.16 3.55
C LEU A 112 -2.91 -10.41 4.58
N PRO A 113 -1.98 -9.50 4.23
CA PRO A 113 -1.24 -8.73 5.22
C PRO A 113 -2.14 -7.89 6.14
N TYR A 114 -3.25 -7.36 5.64
CA TYR A 114 -4.24 -6.62 6.44
C TYR A 114 -5.10 -7.53 7.31
N TRP A 115 -5.41 -8.74 6.83
CA TRP A 115 -6.11 -9.76 7.62
C TRP A 115 -5.23 -10.30 8.75
N ILE A 116 -3.94 -10.52 8.50
CA ILE A 116 -2.96 -11.00 9.48
C ILE A 116 -2.76 -9.98 10.61
N VAL A 117 -2.82 -8.68 10.31
CA VAL A 117 -2.77 -7.61 11.32
C VAL A 117 -3.88 -7.75 12.37
N LEU A 118 -5.02 -8.36 12.03
CA LEU A 118 -6.07 -8.63 13.01
C LEU A 118 -5.63 -9.62 14.08
N ILE A 119 -4.66 -10.50 13.85
CA ILE A 119 -4.23 -11.50 14.85
C ILE A 119 -3.71 -10.80 16.13
N PRO A 120 -2.67 -9.96 16.08
CA PRO A 120 -2.19 -9.25 17.27
C PRO A 120 -3.08 -8.07 17.69
N LEU A 121 -3.91 -7.53 16.78
CA LEU A 121 -4.71 -6.33 17.05
C LEU A 121 -6.21 -6.58 17.21
N HIS A 122 -6.67 -7.83 17.32
CA HIS A 122 -8.12 -8.14 17.32
C HIS A 122 -8.86 -7.43 18.46
N ASP A 123 -8.29 -7.36 19.65
CA ASP A 123 -8.91 -6.67 20.79
C ASP A 123 -9.11 -5.17 20.54
N LEU A 124 -8.19 -4.55 19.79
CA LEU A 124 -8.30 -3.13 19.42
C LEU A 124 -9.23 -2.92 18.22
N LEU A 125 -9.09 -3.73 17.18
CA LEU A 125 -9.76 -3.55 15.89
C LEU A 125 -11.16 -4.15 15.83
N LEU A 126 -11.48 -5.09 16.72
CA LEU A 126 -12.78 -5.75 16.79
C LEU A 126 -13.44 -5.60 18.17
N GLY A 127 -12.82 -4.86 19.09
CA GLY A 127 -13.35 -4.62 20.44
C GLY A 127 -14.61 -3.75 20.48
N ASP A 128 -15.37 -3.91 21.56
CA ASP A 128 -16.67 -3.25 21.73
C ASP A 128 -16.55 -1.72 21.83
N GLU A 129 -15.45 -1.20 22.37
CA GLU A 129 -15.20 0.23 22.47
C GLU A 129 -15.17 0.90 21.10
N LEU A 130 -14.42 0.31 20.16
CA LEU A 130 -14.33 0.80 18.79
C LEU A 130 -15.71 0.72 18.10
N ARG A 131 -16.40 -0.42 18.24
CA ARG A 131 -17.73 -0.62 17.65
C ARG A 131 -18.70 0.44 18.12
N ARG A 132 -18.71 0.73 19.43
CA ARG A 132 -19.55 1.76 20.04
C ARG A 132 -19.20 3.16 19.52
N GLN A 133 -17.92 3.51 19.47
CA GLN A 133 -17.47 4.82 18.95
C GLN A 133 -17.88 5.02 17.49
N VAL A 134 -17.67 4.01 16.64
CA VAL A 134 -18.02 4.08 15.22
C VAL A 134 -19.54 4.11 15.04
N ALA A 135 -20.30 3.26 15.75
CA ALA A 135 -21.75 3.19 15.60
C ALA A 135 -22.46 4.50 15.99
N HIS A 136 -21.97 5.21 17.00
CA HIS A 136 -22.63 6.39 17.56
C HIS A 136 -22.05 7.74 17.11
N SER A 137 -21.03 7.76 16.25
CA SER A 137 -20.40 9.01 15.80
C SER A 137 -20.60 9.26 14.31
N PRO A 138 -21.58 10.11 13.92
CA PRO A 138 -21.78 10.53 12.53
C PRO A 138 -20.53 11.15 11.90
N ALA A 139 -19.71 11.83 12.70
CA ALA A 139 -18.45 12.42 12.24
C ALA A 139 -17.44 11.35 11.80
N LEU A 140 -17.38 10.20 12.48
CA LEU A 140 -16.53 9.08 12.08
C LEU A 140 -17.03 8.44 10.78
N TRP A 141 -18.35 8.27 10.63
CA TRP A 141 -18.94 7.80 9.36
C TRP A 141 -18.60 8.72 8.19
N PHE A 142 -18.73 10.03 8.39
CA PHE A 142 -18.34 11.00 7.38
C PHE A 142 -16.84 10.91 7.05
N THR A 143 -15.99 10.77 8.06
CA THR A 143 -14.53 10.64 7.89
C THR A 143 -14.16 9.40 7.09
N PHE A 144 -14.64 8.22 7.52
CA PHE A 144 -14.35 6.95 6.84
C PHE A 144 -15.00 6.86 5.46
N GLY A 145 -16.22 7.35 5.31
CA GLY A 145 -16.91 7.44 4.01
C GLY A 145 -16.17 8.34 3.03
N SER A 146 -15.66 9.49 3.49
CA SER A 146 -14.86 10.40 2.66
C SER A 146 -13.53 9.79 2.26
N LEU A 147 -12.83 9.12 3.19
CA LEU A 147 -11.59 8.39 2.88
C LEU A 147 -11.83 7.30 1.83
N ALA A 148 -12.88 6.49 2.01
CA ALA A 148 -13.23 5.45 1.06
C ALA A 148 -13.54 6.03 -0.32
N SER A 149 -14.39 7.06 -0.38
CA SER A 149 -14.75 7.73 -1.62
C SER A 149 -13.53 8.30 -2.34
N ALA A 150 -12.58 8.89 -1.60
CA ALA A 150 -11.33 9.40 -2.16
C ALA A 150 -10.45 8.30 -2.77
N HIS A 151 -10.33 7.14 -2.12
CA HIS A 151 -9.58 6.00 -2.65
C HIS A 151 -10.21 5.43 -3.92
N PHE A 152 -11.52 5.22 -3.92
CA PHE A 152 -12.23 4.76 -5.12
C PHE A 152 -12.10 5.76 -6.27
N TRP A 153 -12.31 7.05 -5.99
CA TRP A 153 -12.14 8.10 -6.98
C TRP A 153 -10.74 8.13 -7.58
N LYS A 154 -9.71 8.05 -6.75
CA LYS A 154 -8.30 7.97 -7.18
C LYS A 154 -8.08 6.73 -8.04
N ALA A 155 -8.50 5.55 -7.58
CA ALA A 155 -8.29 4.30 -8.30
C ALA A 155 -8.97 4.27 -9.67
N PHE A 156 -10.21 4.76 -9.78
CA PHE A 156 -10.90 4.82 -11.07
C PHE A 156 -10.32 5.87 -12.01
N ARG A 157 -9.93 7.05 -11.50
CA ARG A 157 -9.27 8.09 -12.32
C ARG A 157 -7.90 7.67 -12.85
N MET A 158 -7.23 6.74 -12.20
CA MET A 158 -5.94 6.22 -12.67
C MET A 158 -6.04 5.42 -13.98
N GLY A 159 -7.23 4.97 -14.38
CA GLY A 159 -7.44 4.35 -15.69
C GLY A 159 -6.72 3.02 -15.87
N TYR A 160 -6.63 2.18 -14.83
CA TYR A 160 -5.96 0.88 -14.88
C TYR A 160 -6.46 -0.03 -16.03
N ASP A 161 -7.72 0.12 -16.44
CA ASP A 161 -8.28 -0.64 -17.55
C ASP A 161 -7.62 -0.34 -18.91
N ILE A 162 -7.22 0.90 -19.17
CA ILE A 162 -6.70 1.35 -20.47
C ILE A 162 -5.17 1.46 -20.51
N MET A 163 -4.51 1.25 -19.37
CA MET A 163 -3.05 1.37 -19.23
C MET A 163 -2.30 0.28 -20.01
N PRO A 164 -1.14 0.56 -20.64
CA PRO A 164 -0.32 -0.48 -21.27
C PRO A 164 0.14 -1.55 -20.27
N ASP A 165 0.23 -2.82 -20.68
CA ASP A 165 0.46 -3.97 -19.80
C ASP A 165 1.72 -3.86 -18.92
N LYS A 166 2.81 -3.35 -19.49
CA LYS A 166 4.08 -3.21 -18.77
C LYS A 166 3.96 -2.17 -17.64
N GLU A 167 3.34 -1.03 -17.96
CA GLU A 167 3.10 0.05 -17.01
C GLU A 167 2.11 -0.39 -15.94
N LEU A 168 1.05 -1.10 -16.32
CA LEU A 168 0.07 -1.64 -15.40
C LEU A 168 0.72 -2.57 -14.37
N LYS A 169 1.48 -3.57 -14.83
CA LYS A 169 2.15 -4.54 -13.95
C LYS A 169 3.09 -3.85 -12.98
N GLN A 170 3.88 -2.89 -13.47
CA GLN A 170 4.80 -2.15 -12.64
C GLN A 170 4.07 -1.32 -11.58
N ARG A 171 3.04 -0.57 -11.99
CA ARG A 171 2.27 0.29 -11.11
C ARG A 171 1.49 -0.49 -10.06
N VAL A 172 0.72 -1.49 -10.47
CA VAL A 172 -0.05 -2.33 -9.54
C VAL A 172 0.88 -3.00 -8.53
N ARG A 173 2.04 -3.48 -8.97
CA ARG A 173 3.01 -4.09 -8.05
C ARG A 173 3.56 -3.07 -7.06
N TRP A 174 3.90 -1.86 -7.50
CA TRP A 174 4.33 -0.79 -6.58
C TRP A 174 3.25 -0.44 -5.58
N ASP A 175 2.03 -0.18 -6.05
CA ASP A 175 0.90 0.20 -5.19
C ASP A 175 0.62 -0.90 -4.16
N ILE A 176 0.59 -2.18 -4.59
CA ILE A 176 0.42 -3.32 -3.69
C ILE A 176 1.60 -3.43 -2.71
N TYR A 177 2.85 -3.35 -3.17
CA TYR A 177 4.01 -3.46 -2.28
C TYR A 177 4.04 -2.38 -1.20
N LEU A 178 3.66 -1.15 -1.52
CA LEU A 178 3.55 -0.08 -0.53
C LEU A 178 2.45 -0.38 0.49
N LEU A 179 1.31 -0.92 0.03
CA LEU A 179 0.23 -1.34 0.92
C LEU A 179 0.63 -2.53 1.80
N ILE A 180 1.45 -3.45 1.31
CA ILE A 180 2.02 -4.54 2.10
C ILE A 180 3.00 -3.98 3.14
N LEU A 181 3.92 -3.09 2.74
CA LEU A 181 4.84 -2.43 3.67
C LEU A 181 4.10 -1.67 4.76
N ARG A 182 3.00 -1.00 4.42
CA ARG A 182 2.10 -0.36 5.38
C ARG A 182 1.51 -1.36 6.38
N ALA A 183 0.99 -2.50 5.92
CA ALA A 183 0.45 -3.53 6.79
C ALA A 183 1.52 -4.13 7.72
N LEU A 184 2.72 -4.39 7.19
CA LEU A 184 3.86 -4.88 7.98
C LEU A 184 4.28 -3.86 9.05
N ALA A 185 4.30 -2.58 8.70
CA ALA A 185 4.61 -1.53 9.65
C ALA A 185 3.57 -1.47 10.78
N MET A 186 2.26 -1.57 10.46
CA MET A 186 1.22 -1.70 11.49
C MET A 186 1.40 -2.94 12.38
N PHE A 187 1.73 -4.09 11.78
CA PHE A 187 1.98 -5.32 12.52
C PHE A 187 3.14 -5.19 13.52
N MET A 188 4.27 -4.59 13.10
CA MET A 188 5.40 -4.37 13.99
C MET A 188 5.03 -3.45 15.17
N MET A 189 4.22 -2.42 14.94
CA MET A 189 3.82 -1.51 16.01
C MET A 189 2.88 -2.14 17.04
N ALA A 190 2.05 -3.11 16.63
CA ALA A 190 1.17 -3.86 17.52
C ALA A 190 1.92 -4.52 18.70
N ALA A 191 3.17 -4.94 18.46
CA ALA A 191 3.96 -5.70 19.43
C ALA A 191 4.49 -4.86 20.62
N HIS A 192 4.37 -3.53 20.60
CA HIS A 192 5.16 -2.66 21.48
C HIS A 192 4.37 -1.86 22.52
N GLY A 193 3.03 -1.87 22.52
CA GLY A 193 2.19 -1.22 23.55
C GLY A 193 2.29 0.32 23.68
N LEU A 194 3.19 0.97 22.93
CA LEU A 194 3.51 2.40 23.01
C LEU A 194 2.75 3.24 21.97
N TYR A 195 1.43 3.02 21.83
CA TYR A 195 0.62 3.56 20.74
C TYR A 195 0.70 5.09 20.59
N PHE A 196 0.82 5.83 21.70
CA PHE A 196 0.92 7.29 21.68
C PHE A 196 2.13 7.82 20.90
N ILE A 197 3.28 7.14 21.00
CA ILE A 197 4.51 7.48 20.27
C ILE A 197 4.50 6.87 18.87
N LEU A 198 3.97 5.65 18.77
CA LEU A 198 3.97 4.88 17.52
C LEU A 198 3.03 5.49 16.47
N VAL A 199 1.91 6.09 16.85
CA VAL A 199 0.95 6.68 15.90
C VAL A 199 1.52 7.87 15.12
N PRO A 200 2.22 8.84 15.75
CA PRO A 200 2.98 9.86 15.01
C PRO A 200 4.08 9.29 14.12
N LEU A 201 4.84 8.31 14.60
CA LEU A 201 5.89 7.66 13.80
C LEU A 201 5.31 6.94 12.57
N MET A 202 4.15 6.29 12.72
CA MET A 202 3.40 5.71 11.63
C MET A 202 2.98 6.77 10.62
N ALA A 203 2.43 7.91 11.07
CA ALA A 203 2.01 8.97 10.17
C ALA A 203 3.17 9.43 9.26
N LEU A 204 4.35 9.63 9.85
CA LEU A 204 5.56 10.03 9.14
C LEU A 204 6.06 8.93 8.20
N LEU A 205 6.10 7.67 8.68
CA LEU A 205 6.53 6.54 7.88
C LEU A 205 5.63 6.33 6.66
N LEU A 206 4.31 6.30 6.84
CA LEU A 206 3.35 6.11 5.75
C LEU A 206 3.38 7.27 4.76
N THR A 207 3.55 8.50 5.26
CA THR A 207 3.73 9.68 4.42
C THR A 207 4.99 9.55 3.56
N TYR A 208 6.10 9.09 4.15
CA TYR A 208 7.33 8.85 3.41
C TYR A 208 7.16 7.79 2.32
N LEU A 209 6.55 6.65 2.66
CA LEU A 209 6.29 5.55 1.72
C LEU A 209 5.43 6.00 0.52
N GLU A 210 4.45 6.85 0.74
CA GLU A 210 3.52 7.29 -0.31
C GLU A 210 4.07 8.44 -1.17
N ILE A 211 4.89 9.33 -0.62
CA ILE A 211 5.47 10.46 -1.39
C ILE A 211 6.67 10.01 -2.22
N TRP A 212 7.49 9.10 -1.68
CA TRP A 212 8.71 8.60 -2.32
C TRP A 212 8.71 7.07 -2.46
N PRO A 213 7.74 6.50 -3.22
CA PRO A 213 7.59 5.06 -3.34
C PRO A 213 8.81 4.38 -3.96
N GLU A 214 9.43 5.01 -4.94
CA GLU A 214 10.64 4.50 -5.59
C GLU A 214 11.83 4.44 -4.64
N ARG A 215 11.96 5.43 -3.74
CA ARG A 215 13.04 5.45 -2.74
C ARG A 215 12.79 4.42 -1.66
N ALA A 216 11.54 4.30 -1.20
CA ALA A 216 11.11 3.29 -0.24
C ALA A 216 11.35 1.86 -0.75
N LEU A 217 10.87 1.57 -1.96
CA LEU A 217 11.09 0.27 -2.61
C LEU A 217 12.57 0.08 -2.97
N GLY A 218 13.26 1.15 -3.34
CA GLY A 218 14.71 1.22 -3.58
C GLY A 218 15.54 0.74 -2.39
N MET A 219 15.14 1.14 -1.19
CA MET A 219 15.81 0.75 0.06
C MET A 219 15.59 -0.71 0.43
N VAL A 220 14.39 -1.25 0.16
CA VAL A 220 14.02 -2.62 0.55
C VAL A 220 14.41 -3.65 -0.52
N PHE A 221 14.27 -3.31 -1.80
CA PHE A 221 14.36 -4.25 -2.93
C PHE A 221 15.41 -3.88 -4.00
N GLY A 222 16.08 -2.72 -3.89
CA GLY A 222 17.00 -2.21 -4.94
C GLY A 222 16.26 -1.49 -6.08
N ASP A 223 16.89 -1.32 -7.25
CA ASP A 223 16.35 -0.49 -8.36
C ASP A 223 14.88 -0.83 -8.71
N PRO A 224 13.91 0.06 -8.38
CA PRO A 224 12.49 -0.21 -8.52
C PRO A 224 12.05 -0.31 -9.99
N SER A 225 12.84 0.25 -10.92
CA SER A 225 12.57 0.22 -12.36
C SER A 225 12.84 -1.14 -13.00
N ARG A 226 13.61 -2.01 -12.35
CA ARG A 226 14.01 -3.35 -12.84
C ARG A 226 13.35 -4.50 -12.11
N LEU A 227 12.42 -4.22 -11.19
CA LEU A 227 11.73 -5.27 -10.46
C LEU A 227 11.01 -6.27 -11.39
N TRP A 228 10.67 -5.90 -12.64
CA TRP A 228 10.05 -6.77 -13.65
C TRP A 228 11.05 -7.74 -14.33
N GLU A 229 12.36 -7.49 -14.20
CA GLU A 229 13.42 -8.39 -14.69
C GLU A 229 13.61 -9.60 -13.77
N TYR A 230 13.07 -9.54 -12.55
CA TYR A 230 13.09 -10.67 -11.61
C TYR A 230 11.94 -11.63 -11.93
N ASP A 231 12.23 -12.60 -12.79
CA ASP A 231 11.38 -13.76 -13.06
C ASP A 231 11.99 -15.00 -12.34
N PRO A 232 11.40 -15.46 -11.22
CA PRO A 232 11.90 -16.64 -10.50
C PRO A 232 11.70 -17.95 -11.28
N GLY A 233 10.90 -17.94 -12.36
CA GLY A 233 10.66 -19.09 -13.24
C GLY A 233 11.60 -19.18 -14.45
N ASN A 234 12.42 -18.16 -14.72
CA ASN A 234 13.30 -18.13 -15.89
C ASN A 234 14.76 -18.44 -15.50
N PRO A 235 15.28 -19.65 -15.78
CA PRO A 235 16.66 -20.02 -15.46
C PRO A 235 17.72 -19.17 -16.18
N ALA A 236 17.34 -18.38 -17.20
CA ALA A 236 18.24 -17.43 -17.86
C ALA A 236 18.54 -16.18 -16.99
N SER A 237 17.69 -15.83 -16.02
CA SER A 237 17.95 -14.72 -15.08
C SER A 237 19.14 -15.02 -14.15
N ASN A 238 19.38 -16.31 -13.88
CA ASN A 238 20.53 -16.79 -13.11
C ASN A 238 21.83 -16.87 -13.95
N LYS A 239 21.74 -16.93 -15.28
CA LYS A 239 22.93 -16.98 -16.16
C LYS A 239 23.63 -15.64 -16.35
N ARG A 240 22.94 -14.52 -16.13
CA ARG A 240 23.57 -13.18 -16.06
C ARG A 240 24.29 -12.91 -14.73
N ARG A 241 24.29 -13.87 -13.80
CA ARG A 241 24.93 -13.78 -12.48
C ARG A 241 26.25 -14.57 -12.37
N ARG A 242 26.69 -15.25 -13.43
CA ARG A 242 28.02 -15.88 -13.47
C ARG A 242 28.97 -15.08 -14.32
#